data_AF-A0A2E2RRY3-F1
#
_entry.id   AF-A0A2E2RRY3-F1
#
_cell.length_a   1.000
_cell.length_b   1.000
_cell.length_c   1.000
_cell.angle_alpha   90.00
_cell.angle_beta   90.00
_cell.angle_gamma   90.00
#
_symmetry.space_group_name_H-M   'P 1'
#
loop_
_entity.id
_entity.type
_entity.pdbx_description
1 polymer ?
#
loop_
_entity_poly.entity_id
_entity_poly.type
_entity_poly.pdbx_seq_one_letter_code
_entity_poly.pdbx_strand_id
1 'polypeptide(L)'
;MSDETENTSGDQAKGEREHRFLFIDVWWWDALGGFFSVLGVLAALFGIYEYKQRVEASKASETLALIDVWETRGAREAYEKLSNEIASGFAQVPAADMTAAADDPALARVVSNKVAAIVLRKKENADAFGEVVYFFNRLGLCVEASLCSQKAAEIFFQDTLDTFIDVFGDQISRIRENRPRYAEAMLQLHEETTRD
;
A
#
# COMPACT_ATOMS: atom_id res chain seq x y z
N MET A 1 -53.87 -10.81 -92.90
CA MET A 1 -52.70 -11.45 -92.28
C MET A 1 -51.71 -10.33 -91.99
N SER A 2 -52.11 -9.30 -91.23
CA SER A 2 -52.48 -9.22 -89.81
C SER A 2 -51.34 -8.47 -89.13
N ASP A 3 -51.65 -7.21 -88.84
CA ASP A 3 -50.93 -6.28 -87.99
C ASP A 3 -50.46 -6.91 -86.69
N GLU A 4 -49.34 -6.40 -86.14
CA GLU A 4 -49.36 -5.60 -84.92
C GLU A 4 -47.95 -5.13 -84.57
N THR A 5 -47.77 -3.81 -84.61
CA THR A 5 -46.76 -3.06 -83.87
C THR A 5 -47.12 -3.05 -82.38
N GLU A 6 -46.22 -3.42 -81.48
CA GLU A 6 -46.28 -2.94 -80.10
C GLU A 6 -44.90 -2.74 -79.47
N ASN A 7 -44.82 -1.63 -78.77
CA ASN A 7 -43.69 -0.93 -78.19
C ASN A 7 -43.63 -1.26 -76.69
N THR A 8 -42.51 -1.74 -76.15
CA THR A 8 -42.21 -1.70 -74.69
C THR A 8 -40.68 -1.76 -74.54
N SER A 9 -39.99 -0.64 -74.27
CA SER A 9 -39.84 0.00 -72.96
C SER A 9 -39.58 -1.02 -71.84
N GLY A 10 -38.32 -1.17 -71.44
CA GLY A 10 -37.94 -2.07 -70.37
C GLY A 10 -36.49 -1.95 -69.96
N ASP A 11 -35.93 -0.74 -70.02
CA ASP A 11 -34.72 -0.38 -69.28
C ASP A 11 -35.10 -0.42 -67.79
N GLN A 12 -34.93 -1.58 -67.14
CA GLN A 12 -35.01 -1.70 -65.70
C GLN A 12 -33.71 -2.31 -65.19
N ALA A 13 -32.72 -1.41 -65.12
CA ALA A 13 -31.74 -1.41 -64.05
C ALA A 13 -32.45 -1.76 -62.74
N LYS A 14 -32.32 -3.02 -62.32
CA LYS A 14 -32.76 -3.46 -61.00
C LYS A 14 -31.79 -2.84 -60.02
N GLY A 15 -32.14 -1.63 -59.60
CA GLY A 15 -31.36 -0.81 -58.69
C GLY A 15 -30.98 -1.61 -57.46
N GLU A 16 -29.70 -1.94 -57.37
CA GLU A 16 -29.00 -1.86 -56.10
C GLU A 16 -29.21 -0.44 -55.62
N ARG A 17 -30.18 -0.24 -54.72
CA ARG A 17 -30.25 0.96 -53.91
C ARG A 17 -28.96 0.95 -53.11
N GLU A 18 -27.91 1.54 -53.67
CA GLU A 18 -26.70 1.89 -52.95
C GLU A 18 -27.16 2.71 -51.75
N HIS A 19 -27.15 2.07 -50.59
CA HIS A 19 -27.38 2.74 -49.33
C HIS A 19 -26.21 3.71 -49.18
N ARG A 20 -26.40 4.94 -49.65
CA ARG A 20 -25.47 6.05 -49.53
C ARG A 20 -26.00 6.97 -48.45
N PHE A 21 -25.23 7.09 -47.37
CA PHE A 21 -25.50 8.05 -46.32
C PHE A 21 -24.47 9.18 -46.47
N LEU A 22 -24.95 10.41 -46.67
CA LEU A 22 -24.11 11.61 -46.88
C LEU A 22 -23.09 11.47 -48.02
N PHE A 23 -23.53 11.05 -49.21
CA PHE A 23 -22.71 10.99 -50.44
C PHE A 23 -21.51 10.03 -50.39
N ILE A 24 -21.38 9.20 -49.34
CA ILE A 24 -20.32 8.21 -49.16
C ILE A 24 -20.96 6.81 -49.02
N ASP A 25 -20.29 5.78 -49.54
CA ASP A 25 -20.74 4.39 -49.46
C ASP A 25 -20.77 3.91 -47.99
N VAL A 26 -21.86 3.22 -47.59
CA VAL A 26 -22.08 2.77 -46.20
C VAL A 26 -20.95 1.90 -45.63
N TRP A 27 -20.25 1.13 -46.47
CA TRP A 27 -19.08 0.36 -46.07
C TRP A 27 -17.95 1.21 -45.46
N TRP A 28 -17.79 2.47 -45.91
CA TRP A 28 -16.81 3.39 -45.35
C TRP A 28 -17.19 3.86 -43.94
N TRP A 29 -18.49 4.06 -43.69
CA TRP A 29 -19.01 4.38 -42.36
C TRP A 29 -18.87 3.21 -41.39
N ASP A 30 -19.09 1.97 -41.85
CA ASP A 30 -18.86 0.77 -41.05
C ASP A 30 -17.37 0.60 -40.70
N ALA A 31 -16.47 0.85 -41.66
CA ALA A 31 -15.03 0.81 -41.43
C ALA A 31 -14.56 1.88 -40.42
N LEU A 32 -15.10 3.10 -40.50
CA LEU A 32 -14.86 4.18 -39.52
C LEU A 32 -15.41 3.83 -38.14
N GLY A 33 -16.62 3.28 -38.07
CA GLY A 33 -17.21 2.80 -36.83
C GLY A 33 -16.33 1.73 -36.17
N GLY A 34 -15.82 0.78 -36.95
CA GLY A 34 -14.86 -0.22 -36.48
C GLY A 34 -13.56 0.40 -35.97
N PHE A 35 -12.98 1.35 -36.71
CA PHE A 35 -11.77 2.06 -36.31
C PHE A 35 -11.92 2.82 -34.98
N PHE A 36 -12.99 3.61 -34.83
CA PHE A 36 -13.25 4.32 -33.57
C PHE A 36 -13.58 3.39 -32.42
N SER A 37 -14.22 2.26 -32.69
CA SER A 37 -14.46 1.22 -31.66
C SER A 37 -13.14 0.67 -31.13
N VAL A 38 -12.19 0.34 -32.01
CA VAL A 38 -10.85 -0.14 -31.62
C VAL A 38 -10.09 0.95 -30.85
N LEU A 39 -10.08 2.19 -31.35
CA LEU A 39 -9.44 3.30 -30.65
C LEU A 39 -10.07 3.57 -29.27
N GLY A 40 -11.39 3.47 -29.16
CA GLY A 40 -12.10 3.62 -27.89
C GLY A 40 -11.67 2.58 -26.86
N VAL A 41 -11.52 1.31 -27.27
CA VAL A 41 -11.01 0.24 -26.40
C VAL A 41 -9.56 0.53 -25.97
N LEU A 42 -8.68 0.93 -26.90
CA LEU A 42 -7.29 1.26 -26.58
C LEU A 42 -7.19 2.45 -25.63
N ALA A 43 -7.98 3.51 -25.87
CA ALA A 43 -8.04 4.68 -24.99
C ALA A 43 -8.54 4.31 -23.58
N ALA A 44 -9.54 3.42 -23.49
CA ALA A 44 -10.03 2.93 -22.20
C ALA A 44 -8.94 2.13 -21.44
N LEU A 45 -8.24 1.22 -22.12
CA LEU A 45 -7.14 0.45 -21.53
C LEU A 45 -5.99 1.37 -21.07
N PHE A 46 -5.63 2.36 -21.90
CA PHE A 46 -4.61 3.34 -21.56
C PHE A 46 -5.02 4.22 -20.37
N GLY A 47 -6.28 4.66 -20.31
CA GLY A 47 -6.82 5.41 -19.18
C GLY A 47 -6.77 4.63 -17.86
N ILE A 48 -7.10 3.33 -17.89
CA ILE A 48 -6.96 2.44 -16.72
C ILE A 48 -5.50 2.34 -16.28
N TYR A 49 -4.57 2.22 -17.22
CA TYR A 49 -3.14 2.14 -16.94
C TYR A 49 -2.60 3.42 -16.29
N GLU A 50 -2.88 4.58 -16.88
CA GLU A 50 -2.48 5.88 -16.31
C GLU A 50 -3.08 6.09 -14.91
N TYR A 51 -4.35 5.73 -14.72
CA TYR A 51 -5.00 5.85 -13.42
C TYR A 51 -4.26 5.03 -12.36
N LYS A 52 -3.90 3.78 -12.67
CA LYS A 52 -3.12 2.93 -11.75
C LYS A 52 -1.77 3.55 -11.41
N GLN A 53 -1.03 4.05 -12.40
CA GLN A 53 0.26 4.71 -12.14
C GLN A 53 0.11 5.97 -11.27
N ARG A 54 -0.92 6.79 -11.51
CA ARG A 54 -1.18 7.99 -10.69
C ARG A 54 -1.53 7.62 -9.26
N VAL A 55 -2.32 6.57 -9.05
CA VAL A 55 -2.64 6.06 -7.72
C VAL A 55 -1.37 5.57 -7.01
N GLU A 56 -0.54 4.77 -7.67
CA GLU A 56 0.72 4.28 -7.09
C GLU A 56 1.69 5.43 -6.74
N ALA A 57 1.84 6.40 -7.65
CA ALA A 57 2.65 7.59 -7.40
C ALA A 57 2.11 8.42 -6.22
N SER A 58 0.79 8.58 -6.12
CA SER A 58 0.15 9.26 -4.99
C SER A 58 0.39 8.53 -3.67
N LYS A 59 0.27 7.20 -3.66
CA LYS A 59 0.55 6.39 -2.47
C LYS A 59 2.00 6.50 -2.02
N ALA A 60 2.94 6.49 -2.97
CA ALA A 60 4.36 6.69 -2.68
C ALA A 60 4.63 8.10 -2.11
N SER A 61 4.00 9.13 -2.68
CA SER A 61 4.09 10.50 -2.16
C SER A 61 3.57 10.60 -0.72
N GLU A 62 2.47 9.94 -0.39
CA GLU A 62 1.92 9.94 0.96
C GLU A 62 2.84 9.21 1.96
N THR A 63 3.42 8.07 1.55
CA THR A 63 4.44 7.39 2.39
C THR A 63 5.65 8.28 2.63
N LEU A 64 6.14 8.99 1.60
CA LEU A 64 7.26 9.93 1.74
C LEU A 64 6.91 11.09 2.69
N ALA A 65 5.65 11.56 2.70
CA ALA A 65 5.20 12.54 3.68
C ALA A 65 5.20 11.98 5.11
N LEU A 66 4.89 10.69 5.30
CA LEU A 66 5.04 10.05 6.62
C LEU A 66 6.50 9.86 7.02
N ILE A 67 7.40 9.63 6.06
CA ILE A 67 8.85 9.61 6.31
C ILE A 67 9.33 10.98 6.79
N ASP A 68 8.92 12.07 6.14
CA ASP A 68 9.22 13.42 6.62
C ASP A 68 8.66 13.66 8.04
N VAL A 69 7.44 13.19 8.33
CA VAL A 69 6.85 13.25 9.67
C VAL A 69 7.67 12.46 10.69
N TRP A 70 8.15 11.26 10.35
CA TRP A 70 9.03 10.46 11.20
C TRP A 70 10.30 11.22 11.58
N GLU A 71 10.93 11.84 10.58
CA GLU A 71 12.20 12.54 10.72
C GLU A 71 12.07 13.88 11.47
N THR A 72 10.95 14.57 11.31
CA THR A 72 10.77 15.96 11.79
C THR A 72 9.91 16.09 13.04
N ARG A 73 8.98 15.16 13.31
CA ARG A 73 8.00 15.27 14.40
C ARG A 73 8.31 14.41 15.62
N GLY A 74 9.59 14.07 15.82
CA GLY A 74 10.08 13.52 17.08
C GLY A 74 9.94 12.00 17.25
N ALA A 75 9.21 11.29 16.37
CA ALA A 75 9.10 9.84 16.47
C ALA A 75 10.45 9.13 16.26
N ARG A 76 11.27 9.60 15.31
CA ARG A 76 12.66 9.13 15.14
C ARG A 76 13.51 9.39 16.37
N GLU A 77 13.47 10.60 16.92
CA GLU A 77 14.21 10.96 18.14
C GLU A 77 13.77 10.12 19.35
N ALA A 78 12.47 9.89 19.49
CA ALA A 78 11.90 9.03 20.51
C ALA A 78 12.40 7.58 20.37
N TYR A 79 12.44 7.05 19.15
CA TYR A 79 13.00 5.73 18.88
C TYR A 79 14.50 5.68 19.21
N GLU A 80 15.29 6.64 18.75
CA GLU A 80 16.74 6.70 19.04
C GLU A 80 17.01 6.76 20.54
N LYS A 81 16.24 7.57 21.27
CA LYS A 81 16.31 7.64 22.72
C LYS A 81 16.03 6.28 23.37
N LEU A 82 14.94 5.61 22.97
CA LEU A 82 14.61 4.28 23.49
C LEU A 82 15.68 3.26 23.17
N SER A 83 16.17 3.24 21.93
CA SER A 83 17.25 2.33 21.50
C SER A 83 18.51 2.52 22.34
N ASN A 84 18.89 3.76 22.64
CA ASN A 84 20.03 4.06 23.51
C ASN A 84 19.81 3.61 24.97
N GLU A 85 18.61 3.85 25.52
CA GLU A 85 18.26 3.41 26.88
C GLU A 85 18.17 1.88 26.99
N ILE A 86 17.67 1.21 25.96
CA ILE A 86 17.64 -0.25 25.88
C ILE A 86 19.06 -0.82 25.79
N ALA A 87 19.93 -0.26 24.94
CA ALA A 87 21.33 -0.67 24.86
C ALA A 87 22.05 -0.50 26.21
N SER A 88 21.81 0.63 26.90
CA SER A 88 22.33 0.87 28.26
C SER A 88 21.75 -0.11 29.28
N GLY A 89 20.48 -0.49 29.14
CA GLY A 89 19.83 -1.49 29.97
C GLY A 89 20.43 -2.88 29.78
N PHE A 90 20.70 -3.30 28.54
CA PHE A 90 21.38 -4.56 28.24
C PHE A 90 22.82 -4.58 28.76
N ALA A 91 23.54 -3.46 28.72
CA ALA A 91 24.89 -3.36 29.27
C ALA A 91 24.95 -3.58 30.81
N GLN A 92 23.81 -3.45 31.50
CA GLN A 92 23.71 -3.72 32.94
C GLN A 92 23.33 -5.17 33.26
N VAL A 93 22.97 -5.98 32.26
CA VAL A 93 22.64 -7.39 32.45
C VAL A 93 23.93 -8.17 32.71
N PRO A 94 23.99 -9.05 33.73
CA PRO A 94 25.15 -9.89 33.98
C PRO A 94 25.56 -10.70 32.74
N ALA A 95 26.86 -10.78 32.46
CA ALA A 95 27.36 -11.49 31.28
C ALA A 95 26.92 -12.96 31.22
N ALA A 96 26.80 -13.63 32.38
CA ALA A 96 26.30 -15.00 32.46
C ALA A 96 24.85 -15.13 31.94
N ASP A 97 23.99 -14.17 32.28
CA ASP A 97 22.59 -14.13 31.83
C ASP A 97 22.50 -13.81 30.33
N MET A 98 23.37 -12.92 29.83
CA MET A 98 23.44 -12.60 28.40
C MET A 98 23.94 -13.79 27.56
N THR A 99 24.94 -14.54 28.04
CA THR A 99 25.41 -15.76 27.36
C THR A 99 24.34 -16.82 27.35
N ALA A 100 23.66 -17.06 28.48
CA ALA A 100 22.56 -18.01 28.53
C ALA A 100 21.40 -17.60 27.61
N ALA A 101 21.10 -16.31 27.52
CA ALA A 101 20.07 -15.79 26.63
C ALA A 101 20.44 -15.92 25.14
N ALA A 102 21.72 -15.89 24.79
CA ALA A 102 22.15 -16.07 23.40
C ALA A 102 21.82 -17.46 22.85
N ASP A 103 21.81 -18.48 23.71
CA ASP A 103 21.55 -19.87 23.33
C ASP A 103 20.08 -20.30 23.54
N ASP A 104 19.27 -19.48 24.23
CA ASP A 104 17.86 -19.77 24.54
C ASP A 104 16.94 -18.58 24.16
N PRO A 105 16.15 -18.70 23.08
CA PRO A 105 15.21 -17.65 22.65
C PRO A 105 14.16 -17.27 23.69
N ALA A 106 13.71 -18.22 24.53
CA ALA A 106 12.74 -17.92 25.58
C ALA A 106 13.38 -17.05 26.68
N LEU A 107 14.64 -17.35 27.03
CA LEU A 107 15.39 -16.54 27.98
C LEU A 107 15.74 -15.16 27.40
N ALA A 108 16.11 -15.08 26.12
CA ALA A 108 16.31 -13.81 25.42
C ALA A 108 15.07 -12.91 25.51
N ARG A 109 13.88 -13.49 25.30
CA ARG A 109 12.62 -12.75 25.44
C ARG A 109 12.40 -12.28 26.87
N VAL A 110 12.66 -13.11 27.88
CA VAL A 110 12.55 -12.72 29.30
C VAL A 110 13.50 -11.58 29.65
N VAL A 111 14.76 -11.63 29.20
CA VAL A 111 15.75 -10.56 29.42
C VAL A 111 15.29 -9.27 28.76
N SER A 112 14.95 -9.33 27.46
CA SER A 112 14.44 -8.18 26.71
C SER A 112 13.22 -7.54 27.38
N ASN A 113 12.25 -8.36 27.80
CA ASN A 113 11.03 -7.89 28.47
C ASN A 113 11.33 -7.19 29.81
N LYS A 114 12.28 -7.72 30.60
CA LYS A 114 12.72 -7.09 31.85
C LYS A 114 13.43 -5.77 31.60
N VAL A 115 14.35 -5.72 30.64
CA VAL A 115 15.07 -4.50 30.26
C VAL A 115 14.08 -3.43 29.79
N ALA A 116 13.18 -3.76 28.87
CA ALA A 116 12.13 -2.87 28.41
C ALA A 116 11.25 -2.37 29.57
N ALA A 117 10.85 -3.25 30.49
CA ALA A 117 10.04 -2.86 31.65
C ALA A 117 10.77 -1.87 32.56
N ILE A 118 12.09 -2.01 32.74
CA ILE A 118 12.92 -1.09 33.54
C ILE A 118 13.05 0.24 32.83
N VAL A 119 13.37 0.23 31.53
CA VAL A 119 13.53 1.44 30.71
C VAL A 119 12.25 2.29 30.73
N LEU A 120 11.08 1.66 30.64
CA LEU A 120 9.78 2.34 30.64
C LEU A 120 9.33 2.85 32.02
N ARG A 121 10.07 2.60 33.11
CA ARG A 121 9.75 3.20 34.43
C ARG A 121 9.97 4.71 34.46
N LYS A 122 10.90 5.21 33.65
CA LYS A 122 11.14 6.64 33.49
C LYS A 122 10.02 7.24 32.65
N LYS A 123 9.38 8.30 33.15
CA LYS A 123 8.23 8.93 32.48
C LYS A 123 8.58 9.36 31.06
N GLU A 124 9.74 9.97 30.88
CA GLU A 124 10.21 10.45 29.59
C GLU A 124 10.50 9.34 28.57
N ASN A 125 10.70 8.10 29.02
CA ASN A 125 10.85 6.92 28.15
C ASN A 125 9.48 6.33 27.84
N ALA A 126 8.55 6.31 28.80
CA ALA A 126 7.17 5.90 28.56
C ALA A 126 6.47 6.83 27.55
N ASP A 127 6.71 8.14 27.65
CA ASP A 127 6.18 9.13 26.69
C ASP A 127 6.80 8.89 25.29
N ALA A 128 8.11 8.69 25.20
CA ALA A 128 8.80 8.36 23.93
C ALA A 128 8.28 7.06 23.31
N PHE A 129 8.02 6.03 24.12
CA PHE A 129 7.43 4.78 23.66
C PHE A 129 6.03 5.00 23.07
N GLY A 130 5.22 5.86 23.69
CA GLY A 130 3.93 6.27 23.17
C GLY A 130 4.03 6.95 21.79
N GLU A 131 5.00 7.84 21.60
CA GLU A 131 5.23 8.53 20.32
C GLU A 131 5.57 7.55 19.18
N VAL A 132 6.45 6.58 19.45
CA VAL A 132 6.83 5.56 18.46
C VAL A 132 5.63 4.67 18.11
N VAL A 133 4.88 4.19 19.11
CA VAL A 133 3.66 3.41 18.88
C VAL A 133 2.63 4.22 18.09
N TYR A 134 2.43 5.49 18.44
CA TYR A 134 1.49 6.36 17.76
C TYR A 134 1.87 6.53 16.28
N PHE A 135 3.15 6.77 15.99
CA PHE A 135 3.65 6.89 14.63
C PHE A 135 3.39 5.61 13.82
N PHE A 136 3.84 4.45 14.30
CA PHE A 136 3.67 3.21 13.55
C PHE A 136 2.21 2.78 13.44
N ASN A 137 1.37 3.09 14.42
CA ASN A 137 -0.07 2.84 14.31
C ASN A 137 -0.71 3.73 13.25
N ARG A 138 -0.24 4.99 13.11
CA ARG A 138 -0.67 5.88 12.02
C ARG A 138 -0.18 5.38 10.65
N LEU A 139 1.04 4.88 10.56
CA LEU A 139 1.57 4.27 9.35
C LEU A 139 0.75 3.03 8.94
N GLY A 140 0.48 2.13 9.89
CA GLY A 140 -0.36 0.96 9.68
C GLY A 140 -1.74 1.33 9.14
N LEU A 141 -2.41 2.30 9.75
CA LEU A 141 -3.71 2.80 9.26
C LEU A 141 -3.63 3.38 7.83
N CYS A 142 -2.52 4.04 7.48
CA CYS A 142 -2.32 4.60 6.15
C CYS A 142 -2.17 3.50 5.09
N VAL A 143 -1.43 2.44 5.41
CA VAL A 143 -1.23 1.28 4.54
C VAL A 143 -2.53 0.49 4.41
N GLU A 144 -3.20 0.18 5.52
CA GLU A 144 -4.49 -0.54 5.57
C GLU A 144 -5.57 0.18 4.74
N ALA A 145 -5.66 1.51 4.87
CA ALA A 145 -6.58 2.34 4.10
C ALA A 145 -6.18 2.50 2.62
N SER A 146 -5.12 1.83 2.15
CA SER A 146 -4.60 1.95 0.79
C SER A 146 -4.22 3.39 0.40
N LEU A 147 -3.86 4.22 1.38
CA LEU A 147 -3.41 5.60 1.17
C LEU A 147 -1.89 5.69 1.02
N CYS A 148 -1.16 4.86 1.76
CA CYS A 148 0.29 4.74 1.67
C CYS A 148 0.70 3.55 0.78
N SER A 149 1.88 3.65 0.19
CA SER A 149 2.52 2.53 -0.51
C SER A 149 3.11 1.55 0.50
N GLN A 150 2.56 0.33 0.54
CA GLN A 150 3.05 -0.77 1.38
C GLN A 150 4.53 -1.04 1.14
N LYS A 151 4.93 -1.22 -0.13
CA LYS A 151 6.32 -1.47 -0.51
C LYS A 151 7.30 -0.38 -0.02
N ALA A 152 6.90 0.88 -0.11
CA ALA A 152 7.74 1.97 0.36
C ALA A 152 7.83 2.00 1.89
N ALA A 153 6.75 1.65 2.58
CA ALA A 153 6.72 1.54 4.03
C ALA A 153 7.61 0.38 4.51
N GLU A 154 7.52 -0.80 3.89
CA GLU A 154 8.38 -1.96 4.14
C GLU A 154 9.86 -1.59 4.02
N ILE A 155 10.28 -1.08 2.86
CA ILE A 155 11.68 -0.75 2.59
C ILE A 155 12.26 0.22 3.62
N PHE A 156 11.47 1.17 4.10
CA PHE A 156 11.97 2.20 5.00
C PHE A 156 11.82 1.85 6.49
N PHE A 157 10.72 1.22 6.88
CA PHE A 157 10.32 1.09 8.28
C PHE A 157 10.43 -0.32 8.85
N GLN A 158 10.51 -1.37 8.03
CA GLN A 158 10.39 -2.76 8.49
C GLN A 158 11.41 -3.09 9.57
N ASP A 159 12.71 -2.91 9.32
CA ASP A 159 13.76 -3.22 10.30
C ASP A 159 13.57 -2.47 11.64
N THR A 160 13.10 -1.22 11.55
CA THR A 160 12.85 -0.37 12.73
C THR A 160 11.66 -0.90 13.51
N LEU A 161 10.57 -1.26 12.82
CA LEU A 161 9.35 -1.80 13.40
C LEU A 161 9.58 -3.18 14.02
N ASP A 162 10.30 -4.06 13.32
CA ASP A 162 10.64 -5.41 13.78
C ASP A 162 11.46 -5.33 15.07
N THR A 163 12.54 -4.54 15.07
CA THR A 163 13.36 -4.30 16.26
C THR A 163 12.52 -3.74 17.42
N PHE A 164 11.59 -2.82 17.13
CA PHE A 164 10.73 -2.23 18.15
C PHE A 164 9.77 -3.26 18.76
N ILE A 165 9.17 -4.14 17.96
CA ILE A 165 8.26 -5.19 18.41
C ILE A 165 9.01 -6.31 19.15
N ASP A 166 10.23 -6.63 18.72
CA ASP A 166 11.09 -7.61 19.39
C ASP A 166 11.49 -7.18 20.80
N VAL A 167 11.63 -5.88 21.04
CA VAL A 167 11.95 -5.34 22.35
C VAL A 167 10.70 -5.08 23.18
N PHE A 168 9.69 -4.43 22.60
CA PHE A 168 8.56 -3.88 23.34
C PHE A 168 7.23 -4.63 23.15
N GLY A 169 7.17 -5.68 22.34
CA GLY A 169 5.94 -6.43 22.03
C GLY A 169 5.19 -6.94 23.26
N ASP A 170 5.91 -7.38 24.30
CA ASP A 170 5.29 -7.81 25.56
C ASP A 170 4.68 -6.64 26.34
N GLN A 171 5.29 -5.45 26.28
CA GLN A 171 4.75 -4.24 26.89
C GLN A 171 3.47 -3.80 26.19
N ILE A 172 3.48 -3.84 24.85
CA ILE A 172 2.30 -3.55 24.02
C ILE A 172 1.17 -4.52 24.39
N SER A 173 1.46 -5.82 24.47
CA SER A 173 0.49 -6.85 24.85
C SER A 173 -0.14 -6.58 26.23
N ARG A 174 0.67 -6.22 27.23
CA ARG A 174 0.16 -5.87 28.58
C ARG A 174 -0.72 -4.62 28.57
N ILE A 175 -0.39 -3.61 27.77
CA ILE A 175 -1.25 -2.42 27.63
C ILE A 175 -2.58 -2.82 26.98
N ARG A 176 -2.55 -3.73 25.99
CA ARG A 176 -3.75 -4.21 25.28
C ARG A 176 -4.74 -4.95 26.17
N GLU A 177 -4.30 -5.57 27.26
CA GLU A 177 -5.21 -6.16 28.26
C GLU A 177 -6.22 -5.14 28.80
N ASN A 178 -5.82 -3.87 28.90
CA ASN A 178 -6.67 -2.75 29.36
C ASN A 178 -7.15 -1.84 28.21
N ARG A 179 -6.46 -1.87 27.06
CA ARG A 179 -6.75 -1.06 25.87
C ARG A 179 -6.69 -1.94 24.62
N PRO A 180 -7.73 -2.74 24.32
CA PRO A 180 -7.67 -3.80 23.32
C PRO A 180 -7.18 -3.37 21.92
N ARG A 181 -7.51 -2.13 21.52
CA ARG A 181 -7.15 -1.54 20.22
C ARG A 181 -5.80 -0.80 20.19
N TYR A 182 -5.05 -0.82 21.29
CA TYR A 182 -3.75 -0.16 21.35
C TYR A 182 -2.78 -0.81 20.37
N ALA A 183 -2.18 0.01 19.50
CA ALA A 183 -1.24 -0.40 18.47
C ALA A 183 -1.77 -1.43 17.45
N GLU A 184 -3.11 -1.53 17.29
CA GLU A 184 -3.74 -2.55 16.43
C GLU A 184 -3.22 -2.51 14.99
N ALA A 185 -3.24 -1.34 14.35
CA ALA A 185 -2.80 -1.20 12.96
C ALA A 185 -1.28 -1.36 12.80
N MET A 186 -0.50 -1.00 13.83
CA MET A 186 0.94 -1.24 13.85
C MET A 186 1.25 -2.74 13.84
N LEU A 187 0.52 -3.53 14.63
CA LEU A 187 0.72 -4.98 14.71
C LEU A 187 0.27 -5.67 13.41
N GLN A 188 -0.84 -5.22 12.82
CA GLN A 188 -1.28 -5.72 11.51
C GLN A 188 -0.24 -5.41 10.42
N LEU A 189 0.31 -4.19 10.40
CA LEU A 189 1.39 -3.84 9.49
C LEU A 189 2.57 -4.81 9.60
N HIS A 190 3.02 -5.12 10.83
CA HIS A 190 4.12 -6.06 11.05
C HIS A 190 3.79 -7.51 10.66
N GLU A 191 2.54 -7.96 10.88
CA GLU A 191 2.09 -9.30 10.46
C GLU A 191 2.02 -9.45 8.93
N GLU A 192 1.65 -8.39 8.21
CA GLU A 192 1.60 -8.39 6.75
C GLU A 192 3.00 -8.45 6.14
N THR A 193 3.97 -7.72 6.71
CA THR A 193 5.36 -7.69 6.21
C THR A 193 6.16 -8.96 6.50
N THR A 194 5.71 -9.79 7.44
CA THR A 194 6.39 -11.04 7.84
C THR A 194 5.83 -12.29 7.16
N ARG A 195 4.78 -12.16 6.32
CA ARG A 195 4.11 -13.28 5.65
C ARG A 195 4.70 -13.64 4.27
N ASP A 196 5.57 -12.80 3.72
CA ASP A 196 6.28 -13.02 2.44
C ASP A 196 7.61 -13.78 2.63
#